data_AF-A0A6V7JGU3-F1
#
_entry.id   AF-A0A6V7JGU3-F1
#
_cell.length_a   1.000
_cell.length_b   1.000
_cell.length_c   1.000
_cell.angle_alpha   90.00
_cell.angle_beta   90.00
_cell.angle_gamma   90.00
#
_symmetry.space_group_name_H-M   'P 1'
#
loop_
_entity.id
_entity.type
_entity.pdbx_description
1 polymer ?
#
loop_
_entity_poly.entity_id
_entity_poly.type
_entity_poly.pdbx_seq_one_letter_code
_entity_poly.pdbx_strand_id
1 'polypeptide(L)'
;GRSYKVVMSKLNGYQQPTCPDQLERIVKVIFPTQEPFEYHVEHEEKEMIPPITPKELMQACMRVGNSKAPGMDHIPNIALKTAIQTAPQMFLDMYNRCLA
;
A
#
# COMPACT_ATOMS: atom_id res chain seq x y z
N GLY A 1 10.96 6.96 13.22
CA GLY A 1 10.98 7.36 14.65
C GLY A 1 10.85 8.86 14.89
N ARG A 2 11.58 9.72 14.16
CA ARG A 2 11.63 11.17 14.44
C ARG A 2 10.29 11.90 14.21
N SER A 3 9.60 11.58 13.11
CA SER A 3 8.24 12.07 12.83
C SER A 3 7.24 11.65 13.91
N TYR A 4 7.26 10.37 14.32
CA TYR A 4 6.45 9.87 15.44
C TYR A 4 6.72 10.65 16.73
N LYS A 5 8.00 10.86 17.09
CA LYS A 5 8.36 11.65 18.29
C LYS A 5 7.88 13.10 18.21
N VAL A 6 7.94 13.74 17.03
CA VAL A 6 7.43 15.12 16.82
C VAL A 6 5.91 15.19 16.94
N VAL A 7 5.19 14.18 16.44
CA VAL A 7 3.74 14.11 16.60
C VAL A 7 3.39 13.86 18.07
N MET A 8 4.03 12.90 18.71
CA MET A 8 3.78 12.57 20.12
C MET A 8 4.17 13.71 21.06
N SER A 9 5.21 14.50 20.75
CA SER A 9 5.54 15.70 21.53
C SER A 9 4.49 16.81 21.41
N LYS A 10 3.75 16.87 20.29
CA LYS A 10 2.63 17.81 20.11
C LYS A 10 1.34 17.31 20.76
N LEU A 11 1.18 15.99 20.85
CA LEU A 11 0.06 15.34 21.53
C LEU A 11 0.31 15.16 23.04
N ASN A 12 1.46 15.61 23.54
CA ASN A 12 1.89 15.44 24.92
C ASN A 12 0.95 16.23 25.85
N GLY A 13 -0.04 15.55 26.43
CA GLY A 13 -1.14 16.16 27.20
C GLY A 13 -2.52 15.59 26.87
N TYR A 14 -2.69 14.96 25.70
CA TYR A 14 -3.89 14.19 25.39
C TYR A 14 -3.80 12.84 26.11
N GLN A 15 -4.62 12.65 27.13
CA GLN A 15 -4.81 11.33 27.74
C GLN A 15 -5.44 10.41 26.71
N GLN A 16 -4.85 9.21 26.54
CA GLN A 16 -5.53 8.19 25.77
C GLN A 16 -6.83 7.83 26.49
N PRO A 17 -7.97 7.79 25.77
CA PRO A 17 -9.24 7.41 26.39
C PRO A 17 -9.10 5.98 26.91
N THR A 18 -9.17 5.81 28.22
CA THR A 18 -9.17 4.49 28.89
C THR A 18 -10.58 4.05 29.27
N CYS A 19 -11.56 4.96 29.24
CA CYS A 19 -12.95 4.66 29.52
C CYS A 19 -13.54 3.77 28.42
N PRO A 20 -14.09 2.58 28.76
CA PRO A 20 -14.66 1.64 27.79
C PRO A 20 -15.72 2.29 26.88
N ASP A 21 -16.61 3.10 27.43
CA ASP A 21 -17.68 3.75 26.67
C ASP A 21 -17.16 4.74 25.63
N GLN A 22 -16.06 5.45 25.96
CA GLN A 22 -15.40 6.36 25.03
C GLN A 22 -14.71 5.59 23.91
N LEU A 23 -14.06 4.47 24.23
CA LEU A 23 -13.43 3.59 23.25
C LEU A 23 -14.48 2.98 22.31
N GLU A 24 -15.60 2.49 22.85
CA GLU A 24 -16.69 1.93 22.04
C GLU A 24 -17.25 2.99 21.07
N ARG A 25 -17.45 4.23 21.54
CA ARG A 25 -17.88 5.34 20.68
C ARG A 25 -16.88 5.63 19.57
N ILE A 26 -15.57 5.65 19.87
CA ILE A 26 -14.51 5.85 18.88
C ILE A 26 -14.53 4.73 17.85
N VAL A 27 -14.63 3.47 18.29
CA VAL A 27 -14.69 2.31 17.40
C VAL A 27 -15.90 2.40 16.47
N LYS A 28 -17.09 2.72 16.98
CA LYS A 28 -18.31 2.87 16.15
C LYS A 28 -18.19 3.98 15.11
N VAL A 29 -17.44 5.04 15.38
CA VAL A 29 -17.24 6.16 14.44
C VAL A 29 -16.16 5.84 13.40
N ILE A 30 -15.03 5.25 13.81
CA ILE A 30 -13.90 4.96 12.91
C ILE A 30 -14.17 3.70 12.07
N PHE A 31 -14.89 2.74 12.64
CA PHE A 31 -15.23 1.46 12.03
C PHE A 31 -16.75 1.28 12.07
N PRO A 32 -17.50 2.06 11.28
CA PRO A 32 -18.96 1.92 11.23
C PRO A 32 -19.33 0.51 10.78
N THR A 33 -20.34 -0.08 11.41
CA THR A 33 -20.91 -1.35 10.97
C THR A 33 -21.42 -1.17 9.55
N GLN A 34 -20.88 -1.96 8.63
CA GLN A 34 -21.34 -2.01 7.25
C GLN A 34 -22.35 -3.15 7.12
N GLU A 35 -23.35 -2.98 6.27
CA GLU A 35 -24.23 -4.10 5.89
C GLU A 35 -23.38 -5.26 5.36
N PRO A 36 -23.78 -6.52 5.60
CA PRO A 36 -23.11 -7.67 5.03
C PRO A 36 -22.95 -7.49 3.52
N PHE A 37 -21.71 -7.33 3.08
CA PHE A 37 -21.41 -7.29 1.65
C PHE A 37 -21.36 -8.74 1.16
N GLU A 38 -22.39 -9.15 0.42
CA GLU A 38 -22.31 -10.39 -0.34
C GLU A 38 -21.27 -10.20 -1.43
N TYR A 39 -20.12 -10.86 -1.27
CA TYR A 39 -19.16 -11.02 -2.35
C TYR A 39 -19.81 -11.89 -3.41
N HIS A 40 -20.48 -11.26 -4.37
CA HIS A 40 -20.76 -11.91 -5.62
C HIS A 40 -19.41 -12.12 -6.30
N VAL A 41 -18.92 -13.35 -6.25
CA VAL A 41 -17.89 -13.79 -7.18
C VAL A 41 -18.61 -13.89 -8.51
N GLU A 42 -18.74 -12.76 -9.20
CA GLU A 42 -18.99 -12.79 -10.62
C GLU A 42 -17.87 -13.67 -11.17
N HIS A 43 -18.24 -14.79 -11.78
CA HIS A 43 -17.32 -15.47 -12.67
C HIS A 43 -17.11 -14.50 -13.82
N GLU A 44 -16.17 -13.56 -13.64
CA GLU A 44 -15.66 -12.73 -14.71
C GLU A 44 -15.30 -13.71 -15.82
N GLU A 45 -16.03 -13.64 -16.94
CA GLU A 45 -15.53 -14.16 -18.20
C GLU A 45 -14.11 -13.68 -18.30
N LYS A 46 -13.14 -14.61 -18.29
CA LYS A 46 -11.70 -14.37 -18.10
C LYS A 46 -11.27 -13.13 -18.88
N GLU A 47 -11.42 -11.95 -18.28
CA GLU A 47 -11.32 -10.71 -19.03
C GLU A 47 -9.84 -10.64 -19.34
N MET A 48 -9.49 -10.58 -20.64
CA MET A 48 -8.10 -10.62 -21.01
C MET A 48 -7.43 -9.35 -20.49
N ILE A 49 -6.79 -9.45 -19.32
CA ILE A 49 -6.04 -8.36 -18.74
C ILE A 49 -4.94 -8.00 -19.73
N PRO A 50 -4.92 -6.76 -20.26
CA PRO A 50 -3.91 -6.36 -21.21
C PRO A 50 -2.52 -6.41 -20.56
N PRO A 51 -1.47 -6.74 -21.33
CA PRO A 51 -0.12 -6.76 -20.80
C PRO A 51 0.30 -5.35 -20.37
N ILE A 52 1.04 -5.28 -19.27
CA ILE A 52 1.69 -4.06 -18.78
C ILE A 52 2.66 -3.56 -19.85
N THR A 53 2.59 -2.27 -20.12
CA THR A 53 3.45 -1.56 -21.06
C THR A 53 4.73 -1.03 -20.39
N PRO A 54 5.82 -0.82 -21.16
CA PRO A 54 7.02 -0.17 -20.64
C PRO A 54 6.75 1.20 -20.02
N LYS A 55 5.79 1.95 -20.59
CA LYS A 55 5.40 3.28 -20.10
C LYS A 55 4.79 3.19 -18.70
N GLU A 56 3.87 2.26 -18.48
CA GLU A 56 3.25 2.03 -17.17
C GLU A 56 4.29 1.60 -16.13
N LEU A 57 5.20 0.69 -16.50
CA LEU A 57 6.31 0.28 -15.64
C LEU A 57 7.15 1.49 -15.19
N MET A 58 7.54 2.35 -16.12
CA MET A 58 8.35 3.53 -15.79
C MET A 58 7.57 4.55 -14.96
N GLN A 59 6.29 4.78 -15.27
CA GLN A 59 5.43 5.65 -14.48
C GLN A 59 5.25 5.14 -13.05
N ALA A 60 5.07 3.83 -12.86
CA ALA A 60 4.99 3.22 -11.54
C ALA A 60 6.31 3.37 -10.78
N CYS A 61 7.45 3.08 -11.43
CA CYS A 61 8.78 3.25 -10.87
C CYS A 61 9.03 4.69 -10.37
N MET A 62 8.56 5.70 -11.10
CA MET A 62 8.67 7.10 -10.68
C MET A 62 7.84 7.44 -9.43
N ARG A 63 6.67 6.82 -9.25
CA ARG A 63 5.79 7.04 -8.08
C ARG A 63 6.37 6.43 -6.79
N VAL A 64 7.25 5.44 -6.91
CA VAL A 64 7.91 4.83 -5.76
C VAL A 64 8.85 5.85 -5.10
N GLY A 65 8.52 6.24 -3.87
CA GLY A 65 9.28 7.21 -3.09
C GLY A 65 10.55 6.63 -2.50
N ASN A 66 11.71 7.26 -2.76
CA ASN A 66 13.02 6.76 -2.32
C ASN A 66 13.17 6.66 -0.79
N SER A 67 12.42 7.46 -0.04
CA SER A 67 12.50 7.56 1.43
C SER A 67 11.51 6.67 2.17
N LYS A 68 10.73 5.84 1.46
CA LYS A 68 9.85 4.86 2.10
C LYS A 68 10.69 3.74 2.70
N ALA A 69 10.21 3.19 3.81
CA ALA A 69 10.84 2.04 4.44
C ALA A 69 10.81 0.84 3.47
N PRO A 70 11.86 0.00 3.47
CA PRO A 70 11.86 -1.23 2.70
C PRO A 70 10.76 -2.19 3.19
N GLY A 71 10.37 -3.12 2.32
CA GLY A 71 9.43 -4.18 2.68
C GLY A 71 10.07 -5.24 3.58
N MET A 72 9.39 -6.38 3.70
CA MET A 72 9.90 -7.55 4.42
C MET A 72 11.16 -8.16 3.75
N ASP A 73 11.39 -7.84 2.48
CA ASP A 73 12.58 -8.19 1.71
C ASP A 73 13.83 -7.39 2.10
N HIS A 74 13.66 -6.33 2.91
CA HIS A 74 14.71 -5.38 3.27
C HIS A 74 15.37 -4.65 2.08
N ILE A 75 14.77 -4.67 0.89
CA ILE A 75 15.33 -4.02 -0.31
C ILE A 75 14.92 -2.54 -0.33
N PRO A 76 15.88 -1.59 -0.36
CA PRO A 76 15.54 -0.17 -0.45
C PRO A 76 14.95 0.19 -1.81
N ASN A 77 13.99 1.13 -1.81
CA ASN A 77 13.36 1.61 -3.04
C ASN A 77 14.35 2.18 -4.07
N ILE A 78 15.48 2.73 -3.63
CA ILE A 78 16.53 3.20 -4.55
C ILE A 78 17.09 2.02 -5.35
N ALA A 79 17.38 0.88 -4.71
CA ALA A 79 17.91 -0.30 -5.38
C ALA A 79 16.90 -0.87 -6.38
N LEU A 80 15.63 -0.97 -5.99
CA LEU A 80 14.54 -1.40 -6.90
C LEU A 80 14.45 -0.48 -8.12
N LYS A 81 14.45 0.84 -7.93
CA LYS A 81 14.36 1.81 -9.03
C LYS A 81 15.58 1.71 -9.96
N THR A 82 16.78 1.60 -9.40
CA THR A 82 18.00 1.40 -10.19
C THR A 82 17.90 0.12 -11.01
N ALA A 83 17.48 -1.00 -10.41
CA ALA A 83 17.32 -2.26 -11.13
C ALA A 83 16.30 -2.16 -12.28
N ILE A 84 15.13 -1.55 -12.03
CA ILE A 84 14.11 -1.33 -13.08
C ILE A 84 14.66 -0.44 -14.20
N GLN A 85 15.42 0.61 -13.88
CA GLN A 85 16.03 1.49 -14.88
C GLN A 85 17.13 0.80 -15.69
N THR A 86 17.90 -0.09 -15.07
CA THR A 86 18.99 -0.84 -15.73
C THR A 86 18.47 -1.98 -16.59
N ALA A 87 17.43 -2.70 -16.13
CA ALA A 87 16.92 -3.90 -16.79
C ALA A 87 15.38 -3.94 -16.86
N PRO A 88 14.73 -2.95 -17.51
CA PRO A 88 13.27 -2.80 -17.49
C PRO A 88 12.53 -4.02 -18.06
N GLN A 89 13.11 -4.68 -19.09
CA GLN A 89 12.48 -5.82 -19.73
C GLN A 89 12.30 -7.01 -18.78
N MET A 90 13.27 -7.28 -17.91
CA MET A 90 13.18 -8.38 -16.93
C MET A 90 11.98 -8.21 -16.00
N PHE A 91 11.74 -6.99 -15.53
CA PHE A 91 10.59 -6.67 -14.69
C PHE A 91 9.28 -6.73 -15.48
N LEU A 92 9.28 -6.24 -16.73
CA LEU A 92 8.11 -6.28 -17.60
C LEU A 92 7.66 -7.73 -17.86
N ASP A 93 8.61 -8.61 -18.20
CA ASP A 93 8.35 -10.04 -18.43
C ASP A 93 7.85 -10.71 -17.14
N MET A 94 8.48 -10.42 -16.01
CA MET A 94 8.08 -10.96 -14.70
C MET A 94 6.64 -10.54 -14.35
N TYR A 95 6.31 -9.25 -14.45
CA TYR A 95 4.97 -8.77 -14.09
C TYR A 95 3.89 -9.29 -15.03
N ASN A 96 4.16 -9.37 -16.34
CA ASN A 96 3.20 -9.91 -17.30
C ASN A 96 2.94 -11.41 -17.11
N ARG A 97 3.90 -12.18 -16.57
CA ARG A 97 3.65 -13.58 -16.16
C ARG A 97 2.70 -13.70 -14.97
N CYS A 98 2.57 -12.67 -14.13
CA CYS A 98 1.63 -12.66 -13.02
C CYS A 98 0.19 -12.33 -13.43
N LEU A 99 -0.03 -11.88 -14.68
CA LEU A 99 -1.35 -11.58 -15.22
C LEU A 99 -2.01 -12.79 -15.92
N ALA A 100 -1.27 -13.90 -16.08
CA ALA A 100 -1.69 -15.09 -16.85
C ALA A 100 -2.38 -16.15 -15.99
#